data_AF-A0A2N9MCG5-F1
#
_entry.id   AF-A0A2N9MCG5-F1
#
_cell.length_a   1.000
_cell.length_b   1.000
_cell.length_c   1.000
_cell.angle_alpha   90.00
_cell.angle_beta   90.00
_cell.angle_gamma   90.00
#
_symmetry.space_group_name_H-M   'P 1'
#
loop_
_entity.id
_entity.type
_entity.pdbx_description
1 polymer ?
#
loop_
_entity_poly.entity_id
_entity_poly.type
_entity_poly.pdbx_seq_one_letter_code
_entity_poly.pdbx_strand_id
1 'polypeptide(L)' 'MRGLQLLLLGAVLIVMNVTPGNAQKVKVGEPAPDFTVPSLDGKTTYRLSDFRGHRVLVFNWASW' A
#
# COMPACT_ATOMS: atom_id res chain seq x y z
N MET A 1 -1.21 9.02 41.08
CA MET A 1 -1.45 7.83 40.23
C MET A 1 -2.21 8.13 38.93
N ARG A 2 -3.14 9.10 38.88
CA ARG A 2 -3.89 9.46 37.65
C ARG A 2 -3.04 10.06 36.51
N GLY A 3 -1.98 10.81 36.83
CA GLY A 3 -1.07 11.39 35.83
C GLY A 3 -0.26 10.33 35.05
N LEU A 4 0.06 9.20 35.68
CA LEU A 4 0.75 8.09 35.03
C LEU A 4 -0.17 7.37 34.03
N GLN A 5 -1.46 7.24 34.36
CA GLN A 5 -2.46 6.66 33.46
C GLN A 5 -2.70 7.52 32.21
N LEU A 6 -2.71 8.84 32.35
CA LEU A 6 -2.85 9.76 31.21
C LEU A 6 -1.61 9.76 30.30
N LEU A 7 -0.40 9.65 30.87
CA LEU A 7 0.82 9.47 30.10
C LEU A 7 0.84 8.14 29.33
N LEU A 8 0.38 7.04 29.96
CA LEU A 8 0.28 5.74 29.31
C LEU A 8 -0.77 5.73 28.18
N LEU A 9 -1.94 6.34 28.39
CA LEU A 9 -2.94 6.48 27.32
C LEU A 9 -2.43 7.34 26.15
N GLY A 10 -1.73 8.44 26.45
CA GLY A 10 -1.13 9.29 25.41
C GLY A 10 -0.09 8.55 24.59
N ALA A 11 0.78 7.76 25.24
CA ALA A 11 1.77 6.94 24.55
C ALA A 11 1.14 5.86 23.67
N VAL A 12 0.06 5.21 24.11
CA VAL A 12 -0.65 4.20 23.32
C VAL A 12 -1.31 4.81 22.07
N LEU A 13 -1.90 6.00 22.18
CA LEU A 13 -2.51 6.71 21.05
C LEU A 13 -1.48 7.15 19.99
N ILE A 14 -0.25 7.49 20.42
CA ILE A 14 0.86 7.80 19.52
C ILE A 14 1.33 6.55 18.77
N VAL A 15 1.47 5.41 19.45
CA VAL A 15 1.89 4.15 18.82
C VAL A 15 0.91 3.67 17.76
N MET A 16 -0.40 3.90 17.94
CA MET A 16 -1.42 3.53 16.93
C MET A 16 -1.39 4.41 15.67
N ASN A 17 -0.92 5.66 15.74
CA ASN A 17 -0.85 6.56 14.58
C ASN A 17 0.51 6.53 13.86
N VAL A 18 1.53 5.90 14.46
CA VAL A 18 2.91 5.86 13.93
C VAL A 18 3.30 4.42 13.56
N THR A 19 2.39 3.67 12.95
CA THR A 19 2.82 2.55 12.12
C THR A 19 3.04 3.12 10.72
N PRO A 20 4.28 3.39 10.28
CA PRO A 20 4.51 3.66 8.87
C PRO A 20 3.92 2.50 8.10
N GLY A 21 3.01 2.79 7.15
CA GLY A 21 2.41 1.76 6.31
C GLY A 21 3.51 0.86 5.78
N ASN A 22 3.31 -0.45 5.88
CA ASN A 22 4.32 -1.44 5.51
C ASN A 22 4.58 -1.34 4.00
N ALA A 23 5.49 -0.44 3.62
CA ALA A 23 5.84 -0.19 2.24
C ALA A 23 6.60 -1.41 1.74
N GLN A 24 5.90 -2.26 1.01
CA GLN A 24 6.51 -3.43 0.40
C GLN A 24 7.59 -2.97 -0.58
N LYS A 25 8.84 -3.34 -0.29
CA LYS A 25 9.98 -3.00 -1.14
C LYS A 25 9.88 -3.79 -2.45
N VAL A 26 9.97 -3.08 -3.58
CA VAL A 26 10.08 -3.70 -4.90
C VAL A 26 11.55 -4.00 -5.17
N LYS A 27 11.85 -5.23 -5.60
CA LYS A 27 13.22 -5.68 -5.87
C LYS A 27 13.31 -6.40 -7.22
N VAL A 28 14.36 -6.10 -7.97
CA VAL A 28 14.63 -6.71 -9.28
C VAL A 28 14.81 -8.23 -9.12
N GLY A 29 14.15 -8.99 -10.00
CA GLY A 29 14.18 -10.45 -9.99
C GLY A 29 13.17 -11.11 -9.05
N GLU A 30 12.58 -10.36 -8.12
CA GLU A 30 11.47 -10.83 -7.30
C GLU A 30 10.12 -10.60 -8.02
N PRO A 31 9.09 -11.41 -7.74
CA PRO A 31 7.76 -11.17 -8.26
C PRO A 31 7.28 -9.75 -7.89
N ALA A 32 6.78 -9.02 -8.88
CA ALA A 32 6.16 -7.71 -8.63
C ALA A 32 4.95 -7.88 -7.67
N PRO A 33 4.78 -6.98 -6.69
CA PRO A 33 3.62 -7.01 -5.80
C PRO A 33 2.33 -6.97 -6.60
N ASP A 34 1.37 -7.81 -6.21
CA ASP A 34 0.10 -7.86 -6.88
C ASP A 34 -0.78 -6.67 -6.47
N PHE A 35 -1.51 -6.11 -7.41
CA PHE A 35 -2.38 -4.98 -7.18
C PHE A 35 -3.57 -5.01 -8.13
N THR A 36 -4.65 -4.33 -7.74
CA THR A 36 -5.86 -4.17 -8.56
C THR A 36 -6.09 -2.70 -8.89
N VAL A 37 -6.45 -2.40 -10.13
CA VAL A 37 -6.76 -1.04 -10.57
C VAL A 37 -8.06 -1.06 -11.39
N PRO A 38 -9.00 -0.15 -11.12
CA PRO A 38 -10.15 0.02 -11.99
C PRO A 38 -9.70 0.56 -13.36
N SER A 39 -10.38 0.14 -14.41
CA SER A 39 -10.30 0.76 -15.72
C SER A 39 -10.72 2.23 -15.64
N LEU A 40 -10.30 3.03 -16.63
CA LEU A 40 -10.66 4.45 -16.69
C LEU A 40 -12.18 4.69 -16.76
N ASP A 41 -12.94 3.73 -17.30
CA ASP A 41 -14.40 3.77 -17.34
C ASP A 41 -15.08 3.16 -16.10
N GLY A 42 -14.29 2.63 -15.15
CA GLY A 42 -14.76 2.02 -13.90
C GLY A 42 -15.50 0.69 -14.04
N LYS A 43 -15.65 0.15 -15.25
CA LYS A 43 -16.46 -1.07 -15.49
C LYS A 43 -15.71 -2.36 -15.18
N THR A 44 -14.39 -2.33 -15.32
CA THR A 44 -13.52 -3.49 -15.13
C THR A 44 -12.49 -3.19 -14.06
N THR A 45 -12.16 -4.18 -13.25
CA THR A 45 -11.00 -4.11 -12.37
C THR A 45 -9.96 -5.07 -12.92
N TYR A 46 -8.76 -4.55 -13.22
CA TYR A 46 -7.63 -5.36 -13.64
C TYR A 46 -6.77 -5.71 -12.45
N ARG A 47 -6.28 -6.94 -12.39
CA ARG A 47 -5.26 -7.36 -11.44
C ARG A 47 -3.95 -7.63 -12.19
N LEU A 48 -2.81 -7.28 -11.61
CA LEU A 48 -1.52 -7.53 -12.26
C LEU A 48 -1.32 -9.02 -12.60
N SER A 49 -1.77 -9.92 -11.72
CA SER A 49 -1.70 -11.37 -11.97
C SER A 49 -2.46 -11.86 -13.20
N ASP A 50 -3.43 -11.09 -13.71
CA ASP A 50 -4.22 -11.48 -14.89
C ASP A 50 -3.34 -11.50 -16.16
N PHE A 51 -2.22 -10.78 -16.14
CA PHE A 51 -1.28 -10.67 -17.27
C PHE A 51 -0.13 -11.67 -17.22
N ARG A 52 -0.18 -12.71 -16.38
CA ARG A 52 0.85 -13.76 -16.36
C ARG A 52 1.05 -14.37 -17.74
N GLY A 53 2.29 -14.72 -18.06
CA GLY A 53 2.69 -15.20 -19.39
C GLY A 53 3.00 -14.09 -20.40
N HIS A 54 2.72 -12.82 -20.06
CA HIS A 54 3.04 -11.67 -20.90
C HIS A 54 4.19 -10.85 -20.31
N ARG A 55 4.95 -10.16 -21.17
CA ARG A 55 5.87 -9.10 -20.73
C ARG A 55 5.06 -7.84 -20.49
N VAL A 56 5.07 -7.33 -19.25
CA VAL A 56 4.25 -6.20 -18.82
C VAL A 56 5.14 -5.05 -18.37
N LEU A 57 4.80 -3.84 -18.82
CA LEU A 57 5.38 -2.58 -18.32
C LEU A 57 4.30 -1.83 -17.53
N VAL A 58 4.55 -1.59 -16.25
CA VAL A 58 3.67 -0.77 -15.40
C VAL A 58 4.19 0.66 -15.42
N PHE A 59 3.35 1.59 -15.88
CA PHE A 59 3.69 3.00 -15.99
C PHE A 59 2.73 3.83 -15.13
N ASN A 60 3.28 4.47 -14.10
CA ASN A 60 2.54 5.44 -13.29
C ASN A 60 2.88 6.84 -13.79
N TRP A 61 1.84 7.60 -14.15
CA TRP A 61 1.97 8.94 -14.71
C TRP A 61 0.81 9.81 -14.26
N ALA A 62 0.98 11.12 -14.43
CA ALA A 62 -0.07 12.09 -14.21
C ALA A 62 0.02 13.21 -15.25
N SER A 63 -1.12 13.85 -15.55
CA SER A 63 -1.26 14.82 -16.64
C SER A 63 -0.95 16.27 -16.25
N TRP A 64 -0.63 16.53 -14.99
CA TRP A 64 -0.44 17.87 -14.44
C TRP A 64 1.00 18.36 -14.54
#